data_AF-A0A0M1P4Z3-F1
#
_entry.id   AF-A0A0M1P4Z3-F1
#
_cell.length_a   1.000
_cell.length_b   1.000
_cell.length_c   1.000
_cell.angle_alpha   90.00
_cell.angle_beta   90.00
_cell.angle_gamma   90.00
#
_symmetry.space_group_name_H-M   'P 1'
#
loop_
_entity.id
_entity.type
_entity.pdbx_description
1 polymer ?
#
loop_
_entity_poly.entity_id
_entity_poly.type
_entity_poly.pdbx_seq_one_letter_code
_entity_poly.pdbx_strand_id
1 'polypeptide(L)'
;MRRGRLVGRIVVGSISLFLLLLVIGVLEFHYGMIQKTVYSYKVRHYLEQTYNEPMVIKKVTYLWDNIEPISARVHPKSSGNLEFSVYPGKDTPSGYRDDYAETLWLHQVKEDVEQRLLNIDSDIKSQPFIDFTCCAEVKDQVKVIEGTIPSYTQSNLQFDLIFQLDRGLQKNDLEQMFHILTALKPYEQPRFGIIVFLLQPEDKPYRIEYKIPGAKLKDIHTIEDLKAYNESRMPARELAERIEAEISWDASNSRVVFSKGDTVLEMKHWGEEVLLNGVLLPDALPSFLGEQGNLLVPVALLEQAFQVEIPLIE
;
A
#
# COMPACT_ATOMS: atom_id res chain seq x y z
N MET A 1 -38.00 -61.76 33.76
CA MET A 1 -37.64 -61.27 32.40
C MET A 1 -37.58 -59.75 32.20
N ARG A 2 -37.88 -58.88 33.19
CA ARG A 2 -37.77 -57.40 33.01
C ARG A 2 -36.36 -56.80 33.22
N ARG A 3 -35.49 -57.44 34.01
CA ARG A 3 -34.13 -56.93 34.33
C ARG A 3 -33.14 -57.01 33.15
N GLY A 4 -33.17 -58.09 32.37
CA GLY A 4 -32.28 -58.27 31.20
C GLY A 4 -32.55 -57.30 30.04
N ARG A 5 -33.80 -56.86 29.84
CA ARG A 5 -34.15 -55.83 28.84
C ARG A 5 -33.66 -54.44 29.21
N LEU A 6 -33.56 -54.11 30.50
CA LEU A 6 -33.06 -52.82 30.98
C LEU A 6 -31.54 -52.73 30.80
N VAL A 7 -30.81 -53.79 31.19
CA VAL A 7 -29.36 -53.88 31.03
C VAL A 7 -28.95 -53.88 29.55
N GLY A 8 -29.66 -54.62 28.69
CA GLY A 8 -29.39 -54.61 27.25
C GLY A 8 -29.59 -53.24 26.58
N ARG A 9 -30.60 -52.47 27.01
CA ARG A 9 -30.83 -51.09 26.52
C ARG A 9 -29.74 -50.12 26.98
N ILE A 10 -29.26 -50.27 28.21
CA ILE A 10 -28.15 -49.46 28.74
C ILE A 10 -26.86 -49.78 27.99
N VAL A 11 -26.55 -51.07 27.77
CA VAL A 11 -25.34 -51.49 27.04
C VAL A 11 -25.36 -51.00 25.59
N VAL A 12 -26.49 -51.15 24.88
CA VAL A 12 -26.62 -50.64 23.50
C VAL A 12 -26.54 -49.11 23.45
N GLY A 13 -27.12 -48.42 24.44
CA GLY A 13 -26.99 -46.96 24.58
C GLY A 13 -25.54 -46.51 24.78
N SER A 14 -24.80 -47.19 25.65
CA SER A 14 -23.38 -46.90 25.91
C SER A 14 -22.48 -47.19 24.71
N ILE A 15 -22.71 -48.29 23.98
CA ILE A 15 -21.97 -48.62 22.74
C ILE A 15 -22.26 -47.56 21.66
N SER A 16 -23.52 -47.13 21.53
CA SER A 16 -23.91 -46.10 20.57
C SER A 16 -23.27 -44.74 20.89
N LEU A 17 -23.22 -44.37 22.17
CA LEU A 17 -22.55 -43.14 22.62
C LEU A 17 -21.04 -43.21 22.38
N PHE A 18 -20.40 -44.34 22.66
CA PHE A 18 -18.97 -44.53 22.41
C PHE A 18 -18.62 -44.44 20.92
N LEU A 19 -19.39 -45.09 20.05
CA LEU A 19 -19.22 -44.99 18.60
C LEU A 19 -19.44 -43.55 18.10
N LEU A 20 -20.42 -42.82 18.65
CA LEU A 20 -20.64 -41.41 18.33
C LEU A 20 -19.42 -40.55 18.72
N LEU A 21 -18.87 -40.74 19.93
CA LEU A 21 -17.67 -40.02 20.39
C LEU A 21 -16.44 -40.34 19.54
N LEU A 22 -16.31 -41.59 19.08
CA LEU A 22 -15.21 -42.02 18.22
C LEU A 22 -15.33 -41.36 16.83
N VAL A 23 -16.54 -41.31 16.26
CA VAL A 23 -16.82 -40.59 15.01
C VAL A 23 -16.55 -39.09 15.18
N ILE A 24 -16.96 -38.47 16.28
CA ILE A 24 -16.66 -37.06 16.59
C ILE A 24 -15.14 -36.85 16.71
N GLY A 25 -14.42 -37.74 17.37
CA GLY A 25 -12.97 -37.67 17.51
C GLY A 25 -12.24 -37.79 16.17
N VAL A 26 -12.68 -38.68 15.28
CA VAL A 26 -12.14 -38.82 13.92
C VAL A 26 -12.47 -37.60 13.07
N LEU A 27 -13.70 -37.09 13.15
CA LEU A 27 -14.10 -35.86 12.45
C LEU A 27 -13.32 -34.64 12.95
N GLU A 28 -13.05 -34.55 14.25
CA GLU A 28 -12.22 -33.49 14.81
C GLU A 28 -10.76 -33.61 14.37
N PHE A 29 -10.21 -34.83 14.39
CA PHE A 29 -8.84 -35.08 13.97
C PHE A 29 -8.60 -34.75 12.49
N HIS A 30 -9.56 -35.09 11.60
CA HIS A 30 -9.41 -34.85 10.17
C HIS A 30 -9.90 -33.48 9.68
N TYR A 31 -10.89 -32.88 10.35
CA TYR A 31 -11.57 -31.68 9.83
C TYR A 31 -11.61 -30.51 10.82
N GLY A 32 -11.25 -30.72 12.10
CA GLY A 32 -11.20 -29.69 13.14
C GLY A 32 -12.52 -28.93 13.31
N MET A 33 -13.65 -29.60 13.12
CA MET A 33 -14.98 -28.96 13.07
C MET A 33 -15.30 -28.18 14.36
N ILE A 34 -14.93 -28.72 15.52
CA ILE A 34 -15.12 -28.08 16.83
C ILE A 34 -14.18 -26.88 16.94
N GLN A 35 -12.88 -27.04 16.66
CA GLN A 35 -11.93 -25.91 16.65
C GLN A 35 -12.39 -24.76 15.75
N LYS A 36 -12.85 -25.08 14.53
CA LYS A 36 -13.37 -24.09 13.58
C LYS A 36 -14.59 -23.34 14.13
N THR A 37 -15.55 -24.08 14.68
CA THR A 37 -16.78 -23.52 15.26
C THR A 37 -16.48 -22.65 16.49
N VAL A 38 -15.61 -23.13 17.38
CA VAL A 38 -15.19 -22.39 18.59
C VAL A 38 -14.47 -21.10 18.20
N TYR A 39 -13.59 -21.13 17.21
CA TYR A 39 -12.90 -19.92 16.75
C TYR A 39 -13.87 -18.89 16.17
N SER A 40 -14.78 -19.30 15.27
CA SER A 40 -15.80 -18.39 14.73
C SER A 40 -16.69 -17.78 15.82
N TYR A 41 -17.07 -18.56 16.83
CA TYR A 41 -17.82 -18.06 17.99
C TYR A 41 -17.02 -17.01 18.76
N LYS A 42 -15.75 -17.28 19.08
CA LYS A 42 -14.90 -16.35 19.82
C LYS A 42 -14.65 -15.05 19.06
N VAL A 43 -14.41 -15.13 17.74
CA VAL A 43 -14.26 -13.94 16.88
C VAL A 43 -15.55 -13.11 16.87
N ARG A 44 -16.72 -13.76 16.73
CA ARG A 44 -18.01 -13.05 16.79
C ARG A 44 -18.19 -12.34 18.13
N HIS A 45 -17.93 -13.04 19.23
CA HIS A 45 -18.07 -12.47 20.56
C HIS A 45 -17.11 -11.29 20.80
N TYR A 46 -15.86 -11.42 20.35
CA TYR A 46 -14.88 -10.34 20.37
C TYR A 46 -15.42 -9.09 19.65
N LEU A 47 -15.93 -9.26 18.43
CA LEU A 47 -16.45 -8.16 17.63
C LEU A 47 -17.69 -7.51 18.26
N GLU A 48 -18.61 -8.31 18.80
CA GLU A 48 -19.82 -7.83 19.51
C GLU A 48 -19.48 -7.05 20.79
N GLN A 49 -18.38 -7.39 21.46
CA GLN A 49 -17.90 -6.65 22.63
C GLN A 49 -17.11 -5.40 22.28
N THR A 50 -16.43 -5.42 21.12
CA THR A 50 -15.53 -4.35 20.70
C THR A 50 -16.27 -3.26 19.93
N TYR A 51 -17.26 -3.62 19.12
CA TYR A 51 -17.96 -2.71 18.21
C TYR A 51 -19.47 -2.70 18.43
N ASN A 52 -20.04 -1.50 18.37
CA ASN A 52 -21.49 -1.26 18.49
C ASN A 52 -22.26 -1.48 17.18
N GLU A 53 -21.71 -2.29 16.28
CA GLU A 53 -22.35 -2.65 15.01
C GLU A 53 -22.23 -4.15 14.73
N PRO A 54 -23.25 -4.76 14.12
CA PRO A 54 -23.23 -6.19 13.83
C PRO A 54 -22.24 -6.50 12.70
N MET A 55 -21.33 -7.44 12.97
CA MET A 55 -20.32 -7.91 12.03
C MET A 55 -20.68 -9.27 11.43
N VAL A 56 -20.27 -9.51 10.19
CA VAL A 56 -20.48 -10.78 9.46
C VAL A 56 -19.13 -11.39 9.12
N ILE A 57 -18.90 -12.63 9.58
CA ILE A 57 -17.71 -13.41 9.23
C ILE A 57 -17.95 -14.04 7.85
N LYS A 58 -17.19 -13.61 6.85
CA LYS A 58 -17.26 -14.12 5.47
C LYS A 58 -16.50 -15.44 5.32
N LYS A 59 -15.30 -15.51 5.88
CA LYS A 59 -14.41 -16.68 5.78
C LYS A 59 -13.47 -16.74 6.97
N VAL A 60 -13.09 -17.95 7.37
CA VAL A 60 -11.96 -18.16 8.27
C VAL A 60 -10.86 -18.94 7.55
N THR A 61 -9.62 -18.54 7.78
CA THR A 61 -8.41 -19.15 7.24
C THR A 61 -7.68 -19.89 8.36
N TYR A 62 -7.22 -21.10 8.07
CA TYR A 62 -6.54 -21.99 9.01
C TYR A 62 -5.24 -22.52 8.39
N LEU A 63 -4.29 -22.91 9.23
CA LEU A 63 -3.15 -23.71 8.82
C LEU A 63 -3.63 -25.08 8.33
N TRP A 64 -2.96 -25.61 7.32
CA TRP A 64 -3.39 -26.83 6.62
C TRP A 64 -3.09 -28.11 7.42
N ASP A 65 -2.05 -28.08 8.25
CA ASP A 65 -1.47 -29.23 8.95
C ASP A 65 -2.07 -29.45 10.35
N ASN A 66 -2.40 -28.37 11.06
CA ASN A 66 -2.91 -28.44 12.44
C ASN A 66 -4.25 -27.72 12.65
N ILE A 67 -4.84 -27.13 11.61
CA ILE A 67 -6.13 -26.40 11.66
C ILE A 67 -6.10 -25.21 12.64
N GLU A 68 -4.90 -24.72 12.98
CA GLU A 68 -4.76 -23.53 13.81
C GLU A 68 -5.27 -22.30 13.04
N PRO A 69 -6.13 -21.46 13.64
CA PRO A 69 -6.69 -20.31 12.95
C PRO A 69 -5.63 -19.25 12.69
N ILE A 70 -5.57 -18.79 11.44
CA ILE A 70 -4.68 -17.71 11.00
C ILE A 70 -5.40 -16.36 11.10
N SER A 71 -6.61 -16.29 10.52
CA SER A 71 -7.41 -15.07 10.53
C SER A 71 -8.87 -15.34 10.15
N ALA A 72 -9.77 -14.45 10.55
CA ALA A 72 -11.13 -14.36 10.04
C ALA A 72 -11.28 -13.12 9.17
N ARG A 73 -11.85 -13.26 7.96
CA ARG A 73 -12.27 -12.14 7.13
C ARG A 73 -13.71 -11.76 7.47
N VAL A 74 -13.92 -10.49 7.77
CA VAL A 74 -15.12 -9.93 8.39
C VAL A 74 -15.51 -8.66 7.63
N HIS A 75 -16.79 -8.33 7.64
CA HIS A 75 -17.28 -7.02 7.23
C HIS A 75 -18.46 -6.57 8.11
N PRO A 76 -18.73 -5.27 8.25
CA PRO A 76 -19.95 -4.79 8.86
C PRO A 76 -21.18 -5.24 8.08
N LYS A 77 -22.28 -5.49 8.78
CA LYS A 77 -23.55 -5.85 8.13
C LYS A 77 -24.10 -4.70 7.27
N SER A 78 -23.79 -3.47 7.63
CA SER A 78 -24.14 -2.24 6.91
C SER A 78 -23.37 -2.05 5.60
N SER A 79 -22.17 -2.63 5.49
CA SER A 79 -21.22 -2.37 4.40
C SER A 79 -20.45 -3.64 4.02
N GLY A 80 -20.90 -4.31 2.95
CA GLY A 80 -20.28 -5.57 2.48
C GLY A 80 -18.97 -5.38 1.71
N ASN A 81 -18.67 -4.16 1.27
CA ASN A 81 -17.44 -3.78 0.58
C ASN A 81 -16.30 -3.44 1.54
N LEU A 82 -16.59 -3.25 2.83
CA LEU A 82 -15.59 -2.98 3.86
C LEU A 82 -15.12 -4.29 4.53
N GLU A 83 -14.26 -5.02 3.83
CA GLU A 83 -13.69 -6.28 4.33
C GLU A 83 -12.37 -6.06 5.07
N PHE A 84 -12.30 -6.56 6.30
CA PHE A 84 -11.16 -6.48 7.19
C PHE A 84 -10.87 -7.86 7.80
N SER A 85 -9.74 -8.02 8.47
CA SER A 85 -9.25 -9.27 9.04
C SER A 85 -9.08 -9.17 10.56
N VAL A 86 -9.52 -10.22 11.25
CA VAL A 86 -9.27 -10.45 12.68
C VAL A 86 -8.23 -11.55 12.82
N TYR A 87 -7.21 -11.32 13.64
CA TYR A 87 -6.08 -12.22 13.88
C TYR A 87 -6.03 -12.63 15.35
N PRO A 88 -5.57 -13.86 15.67
CA PRO A 88 -5.16 -14.18 17.03
C PRO A 88 -4.03 -13.24 17.49
N GLY A 89 -4.15 -12.68 18.69
CA GLY A 89 -3.13 -11.85 19.34
C GLY A 89 -2.82 -12.40 20.71
N LYS A 90 -1.62 -12.96 20.92
CA LYS A 90 -1.23 -13.56 22.22
C LYS A 90 -0.94 -12.49 23.29
N ASP A 91 -0.73 -11.29 22.81
CA ASP A 91 -0.26 -10.07 23.46
C ASP A 91 -1.41 -9.10 23.76
N THR A 92 -2.65 -9.42 23.35
CA THR A 92 -3.84 -8.60 23.65
C THR A 92 -4.72 -9.26 24.71
N PRO A 93 -5.35 -8.49 25.63
CA PRO A 93 -6.24 -9.05 26.66
C PRO A 93 -7.45 -9.81 26.10
N SER A 94 -7.93 -9.41 24.91
CA SER A 94 -9.01 -10.08 24.19
C SER A 94 -8.58 -11.39 23.54
N GLY A 95 -7.27 -11.61 23.35
CA GLY A 95 -6.73 -12.70 22.55
C GLY A 95 -6.81 -12.45 21.03
N TYR A 96 -7.25 -11.26 20.62
CA TYR A 96 -7.47 -10.87 19.23
C TYR A 96 -6.96 -9.47 18.92
N ARG A 97 -6.63 -9.25 17.65
CA ARG A 97 -6.37 -7.93 17.04
C ARG A 97 -7.05 -7.90 15.68
N ASP A 98 -7.41 -6.73 15.21
CA ASP A 98 -8.01 -6.55 13.89
C ASP A 98 -7.52 -5.26 13.24
N ASP A 99 -7.79 -5.14 11.94
CA ASP A 99 -7.46 -4.00 11.09
C ASP A 99 -8.72 -3.20 10.72
N TYR A 100 -9.79 -3.24 11.53
CA TYR A 100 -11.07 -2.62 11.17
C TYR A 100 -10.96 -1.10 11.05
N ALA A 101 -10.36 -0.44 12.03
CA ALA A 101 -10.22 1.02 12.02
C ALA A 101 -9.37 1.50 10.82
N GLU A 102 -8.26 0.82 10.56
CA GLU A 102 -7.38 1.06 9.41
C GLU A 102 -8.16 0.93 8.09
N THR A 103 -8.87 -0.19 7.93
CA THR A 103 -9.66 -0.46 6.73
C THR A 103 -10.76 0.58 6.55
N LEU A 104 -11.48 0.95 7.62
CA LEU A 104 -12.54 1.96 7.59
C LEU A 104 -12.01 3.33 7.14
N TRP A 105 -10.88 3.78 7.70
CA TRP A 105 -10.32 5.08 7.33
C TRP A 105 -9.81 5.12 5.90
N LEU A 106 -9.09 4.08 5.46
CA LEU A 106 -8.66 3.98 4.06
C LEU A 106 -9.85 3.98 3.10
N HIS A 107 -10.94 3.30 3.47
CA HIS A 107 -12.18 3.31 2.69
C HIS A 107 -12.82 4.70 2.63
N GLN A 108 -12.99 5.37 3.76
CA GLN A 108 -13.56 6.72 3.82
C GLN A 108 -12.72 7.75 3.05
N VAL A 109 -11.40 7.68 3.16
CA VAL A 109 -10.48 8.56 2.43
C VAL A 109 -10.56 8.30 0.94
N LYS A 110 -10.62 7.04 0.52
CA LYS A 110 -10.79 6.66 -0.89
C LYS A 110 -12.09 7.22 -1.45
N GLU A 111 -13.21 7.03 -0.76
CA GLU A 111 -14.49 7.58 -1.20
C GLU A 111 -14.43 9.12 -1.32
N ASP A 112 -13.86 9.82 -0.36
CA ASP A 112 -13.74 11.29 -0.40
C ASP A 112 -12.84 11.78 -1.56
N VAL A 113 -11.69 11.13 -1.77
CA VAL A 113 -10.82 11.43 -2.91
C VAL A 113 -11.55 11.17 -4.23
N GLU A 114 -12.21 10.02 -4.38
CA GLU A 114 -12.99 9.70 -5.59
C GLU A 114 -14.10 10.73 -5.85
N GLN A 115 -14.80 11.20 -4.81
CA GLN A 115 -15.82 12.25 -4.95
C GLN A 115 -15.23 13.58 -5.43
N ARG A 116 -14.05 13.97 -4.94
CA ARG A 116 -13.39 15.23 -5.35
C ARG A 116 -12.92 15.18 -6.80
N LEU A 117 -12.52 14.00 -7.27
CA LEU A 117 -12.03 13.78 -8.62
C LEU A 117 -13.14 13.39 -9.62
N LEU A 118 -14.39 13.28 -9.16
CA LEU A 118 -15.52 12.79 -9.95
C LEU A 118 -15.67 13.52 -11.30
N ASN A 119 -15.51 14.84 -11.29
CA ASN A 119 -15.72 15.73 -12.44
C ASN A 119 -14.47 15.94 -13.32
N ILE A 120 -13.33 15.34 -12.97
CA ILE A 120 -12.12 15.46 -13.78
C ILE A 120 -12.13 14.36 -14.83
N ASP A 121 -12.17 14.70 -16.12
CA ASP A 121 -12.02 13.70 -17.17
C ASP A 121 -10.53 13.40 -17.39
N SER A 122 -10.06 12.29 -16.84
CA SER A 122 -8.66 11.92 -16.85
C SER A 122 -8.52 10.43 -16.59
N ASP A 123 -7.68 9.76 -17.36
CA ASP A 123 -7.31 8.37 -17.11
C ASP A 123 -6.45 8.24 -15.84
N ILE A 124 -5.73 9.30 -15.45
CA ILE A 124 -4.83 9.32 -14.29
C ILE A 124 -5.59 9.06 -12.98
N LYS A 125 -6.87 9.42 -12.92
CA LYS A 125 -7.70 9.20 -11.72
C LYS A 125 -8.14 7.74 -11.55
N SER A 126 -7.76 6.82 -12.44
CA SER A 126 -8.20 5.43 -12.37
C SER A 126 -7.74 4.79 -11.07
N GLN A 127 -8.70 4.56 -10.16
CA GLN A 127 -8.55 3.92 -8.84
C GLN A 127 -7.23 4.23 -8.13
N PRO A 128 -7.10 5.41 -7.50
CA PRO A 128 -5.90 5.72 -6.73
C PRO A 128 -5.67 4.67 -5.63
N PHE A 129 -4.40 4.34 -5.41
CA PHE A 129 -3.97 3.60 -4.24
C PHE A 129 -3.76 4.58 -3.09
N ILE A 130 -4.28 4.23 -1.92
CA ILE A 130 -4.18 5.04 -0.71
C ILE A 130 -3.68 4.14 0.41
N ASP A 131 -2.67 4.62 1.13
CA ASP A 131 -2.13 3.94 2.32
C ASP A 131 -1.83 4.97 3.41
N PHE A 132 -1.54 4.52 4.62
CA PHE A 132 -0.99 5.40 5.65
C PHE A 132 0.45 5.77 5.33
N THR A 133 0.81 7.02 5.58
CA THR A 133 2.20 7.44 5.51
C THR A 133 3.04 6.60 6.46
N CYS A 134 4.19 6.10 5.98
CA CYS A 134 5.09 5.25 6.77
C CYS A 134 5.35 5.85 8.16
N CYS A 135 5.38 4.98 9.19
CA CYS A 135 5.54 5.36 10.60
C CYS A 135 4.36 6.11 11.22
N ALA A 136 3.21 6.24 10.55
CA ALA A 136 1.97 6.62 11.22
C ALA A 136 1.57 5.52 12.20
N GLU A 137 1.75 5.76 13.50
CA GLU A 137 1.29 4.85 14.55
C GLU A 137 -0.24 4.91 14.62
N VAL A 138 -0.91 4.04 13.85
CA VAL A 138 -2.37 3.88 13.90
C VAL A 138 -2.78 3.25 15.24
N LYS A 139 -2.00 2.30 15.75
CA LYS A 139 -2.35 1.45 16.91
C LYS A 139 -2.60 2.23 18.21
N ASP A 140 -1.88 3.32 18.45
CA ASP A 140 -2.02 4.11 19.68
C ASP A 140 -3.05 5.24 19.58
N GLN A 141 -3.60 5.49 18.38
CA GLN A 141 -4.59 6.55 18.13
C GLN A 141 -6.04 6.04 18.13
N VAL A 142 -6.26 4.72 18.06
CA VAL A 142 -7.60 4.14 18.05
C VAL A 142 -8.13 4.03 19.49
N LYS A 143 -8.70 5.11 20.01
CA LYS A 143 -9.66 4.99 21.11
C LYS A 143 -11.00 4.62 20.51
N VAL A 144 -11.37 3.35 20.58
CA VAL A 144 -12.76 2.94 20.34
C VAL A 144 -13.61 3.57 21.44
N ILE A 145 -14.33 4.66 21.12
CA ILE A 145 -15.19 5.35 22.07
C ILE A 145 -16.56 4.69 21.97
N GLU A 146 -16.99 4.04 23.04
CA GLU A 146 -18.32 3.39 23.11
C GLU A 146 -18.58 2.49 21.89
N GLY A 147 -17.63 1.60 21.56
CA GLY A 147 -17.77 0.65 20.46
C GLY A 147 -17.78 1.26 19.05
N THR A 148 -17.48 2.55 18.89
CA THR A 148 -17.51 3.24 17.60
C THR A 148 -16.11 3.71 17.21
N ILE A 149 -15.73 3.48 15.95
CA ILE A 149 -14.50 4.05 15.37
C ILE A 149 -14.82 5.49 14.89
N PRO A 150 -14.06 6.51 15.32
CA PRO A 150 -14.26 7.86 14.83
C PRO A 150 -13.98 7.98 13.34
N SER A 151 -14.51 9.01 12.67
CA SER A 151 -14.19 9.28 11.26
C SER A 151 -12.71 9.62 11.09
N TYR A 152 -12.14 9.29 9.92
CA TYR A 152 -10.74 9.63 9.60
C TYR A 152 -10.47 11.15 9.74
N THR A 153 -11.48 12.01 9.54
CA THR A 153 -11.36 13.47 9.64
C THR A 153 -11.07 13.96 11.07
N GLN A 154 -11.38 13.13 12.07
CA GLN A 154 -11.11 13.38 13.48
C GLN A 154 -9.73 12.84 13.90
N SER A 155 -9.05 12.11 13.01
CA SER A 155 -7.70 11.62 13.21
C SER A 155 -6.65 12.65 12.76
N ASN A 156 -5.44 12.56 13.29
CA ASN A 156 -4.28 13.32 12.81
C ASN A 156 -3.45 12.52 11.81
N LEU A 157 -4.00 11.43 11.27
CA LEU A 157 -3.30 10.54 10.37
C LEU A 157 -2.99 11.22 9.04
N GLN A 158 -1.90 10.78 8.43
CA GLN A 158 -1.50 11.18 7.10
C GLN A 158 -1.60 9.98 6.17
N PHE A 159 -1.97 10.27 4.93
CA PHE A 159 -2.21 9.28 3.89
C PHE A 159 -1.30 9.54 2.71
N ASP A 160 -0.72 8.49 2.17
CA ASP A 160 0.00 8.54 0.91
C ASP A 160 -0.97 8.21 -0.22
N LEU A 161 -1.00 9.05 -1.25
CA LEU A 161 -1.90 8.94 -2.39
C LEU A 161 -1.08 8.66 -3.65
N ILE A 162 -1.33 7.53 -4.29
CA ILE A 162 -0.58 7.08 -5.47
C ILE A 162 -1.55 6.90 -6.64
N PHE A 163 -1.29 7.64 -7.72
CA PHE A 163 -1.91 7.45 -9.02
C PHE A 163 -0.93 6.67 -9.89
N GLN A 164 -1.27 5.44 -10.27
CA GLN A 164 -0.43 4.58 -11.09
C GLN A 164 -1.07 4.33 -12.45
N LEU A 165 -0.30 4.51 -13.53
CA LEU A 165 -0.69 4.13 -14.88
C LEU A 165 0.39 3.28 -15.55
N ASP A 166 -0.06 2.23 -16.23
CA ASP A 166 0.80 1.32 -16.97
C ASP A 166 1.04 1.84 -18.42
N ARG A 167 1.46 3.11 -18.53
CA ARG A 167 1.82 3.77 -19.80
C ARG A 167 2.81 4.91 -19.59
N GLY A 168 3.40 5.40 -20.69
CA GLY A 168 4.25 6.59 -20.69
C GLY A 168 3.46 7.89 -20.55
N LEU A 169 4.18 8.99 -20.36
CA LEU A 169 3.62 10.35 -20.27
C LEU A 169 3.10 10.81 -21.63
N GLN A 170 1.87 11.33 -21.64
CA GLN A 170 1.20 11.92 -22.79
C GLN A 170 1.10 13.44 -22.63
N LYS A 171 0.83 14.12 -23.76
CA LYS A 171 0.82 15.58 -23.85
C LYS A 171 -0.04 16.30 -22.82
N ASN A 172 -1.19 15.73 -22.44
CA ASN A 172 -2.14 16.37 -21.53
C ASN A 172 -2.01 15.90 -20.08
N ASP A 173 -1.10 14.97 -19.78
CA ASP A 173 -1.01 14.37 -18.45
C ASP A 173 -0.61 15.39 -17.39
N LEU A 174 0.34 16.29 -17.68
CA LEU A 174 0.74 17.33 -16.73
C LEU A 174 -0.41 18.27 -16.37
N GLU A 175 -1.25 18.60 -17.34
CA GLU A 175 -2.46 19.39 -17.12
C GLU A 175 -3.46 18.61 -16.27
N GLN A 176 -3.67 17.33 -16.55
CA GLN A 176 -4.54 16.46 -15.76
C GLN A 176 -4.05 16.27 -14.31
N MET A 177 -2.75 16.02 -14.11
CA MET A 177 -2.11 15.98 -12.78
C MET A 177 -2.33 17.29 -12.03
N PHE A 178 -2.12 18.42 -12.70
CA PHE A 178 -2.35 19.74 -12.10
C PHE A 178 -3.82 19.96 -11.72
N HIS A 179 -4.77 19.52 -12.54
CA HIS A 179 -6.20 19.56 -12.21
C HIS A 179 -6.54 18.70 -10.99
N ILE A 180 -5.98 17.49 -10.91
CA ILE A 180 -6.13 16.60 -9.73
C ILE A 180 -5.62 17.31 -8.48
N LEU A 181 -4.39 17.84 -8.51
CA LEU A 181 -3.80 18.55 -7.37
C LEU A 181 -4.66 19.77 -6.98
N THR A 182 -5.19 20.49 -7.95
CA THR A 182 -6.05 21.65 -7.70
C THR A 182 -7.39 21.28 -7.06
N ALA A 183 -7.96 20.12 -7.40
CA ALA A 183 -9.15 19.60 -6.74
C ALA A 183 -8.89 19.15 -5.29
N LEU A 184 -7.66 18.72 -4.97
CA LEU A 184 -7.29 18.27 -3.62
C LEU A 184 -6.91 19.43 -2.67
N LYS A 185 -6.32 20.52 -3.17
CA LYS A 185 -5.82 21.68 -2.40
C LYS A 185 -6.80 22.32 -1.39
N PRO A 186 -8.11 22.52 -1.69
CA PRO A 186 -8.98 23.34 -0.85
C PRO A 186 -9.28 22.74 0.53
N TYR A 187 -8.94 21.47 0.75
CA TYR A 187 -9.40 20.70 1.88
C TYR A 187 -8.26 20.41 2.86
N GLU A 188 -8.54 20.53 4.16
CA GLU A 188 -7.57 20.20 5.21
C GLU A 188 -7.42 18.69 5.45
N GLN A 189 -8.43 17.93 5.05
CA GLN A 189 -8.49 16.47 5.15
C GLN A 189 -8.84 15.87 3.78
N PRO A 190 -8.41 14.63 3.46
CA PRO A 190 -7.35 13.91 4.14
C PRO A 190 -6.03 14.68 4.11
N ARG A 191 -5.25 14.58 5.20
CA ARG A 191 -3.89 15.10 5.21
C ARG A 191 -3.02 14.15 4.40
N PHE A 192 -2.39 14.66 3.35
CA PHE A 192 -1.48 13.85 2.56
C PHE A 192 -0.05 13.91 3.12
N GLY A 193 0.60 12.76 3.24
CA GLY A 193 2.04 12.67 3.48
C GLY A 193 2.80 12.89 2.19
N ILE A 194 2.57 12.03 1.20
CA ILE A 194 3.02 12.21 -0.18
C ILE A 194 1.88 11.97 -1.19
N ILE A 195 1.95 12.67 -2.32
CA ILE A 195 1.13 12.42 -3.51
C ILE A 195 2.08 12.04 -4.64
N VAL A 196 1.85 10.88 -5.25
CA VAL A 196 2.70 10.33 -6.30
C VAL A 196 1.90 10.13 -7.57
N PHE A 197 2.40 10.65 -8.68
CA PHE A 197 1.98 10.22 -10.01
C PHE A 197 3.07 9.32 -10.59
N LEU A 198 2.72 8.06 -10.83
CA LEU A 198 3.60 7.02 -11.33
C LEU A 198 3.13 6.55 -12.70
N LEU A 199 3.95 6.79 -13.72
CA LEU A 199 3.72 6.37 -15.10
C LEU A 199 4.85 5.43 -15.51
N GLN A 200 4.53 4.15 -15.65
CA GLN A 200 5.49 3.09 -15.94
C GLN A 200 4.97 2.19 -17.06
N PRO A 201 5.42 2.38 -18.31
CA PRO A 201 5.08 1.46 -19.39
C PRO A 201 5.66 0.07 -19.13
N GLU A 202 4.88 -0.99 -19.30
CA GLU A 202 5.28 -2.38 -19.01
C GLU A 202 6.57 -2.79 -19.74
N ASP A 203 6.73 -2.40 -21.00
CA ASP A 203 7.83 -2.82 -21.87
C ASP A 203 9.05 -1.89 -21.84
N LYS A 204 9.03 -0.84 -21.02
CA LYS A 204 10.08 0.19 -21.03
C LYS A 204 10.85 0.20 -19.71
N PRO A 205 12.17 0.37 -19.75
CA PRO A 205 13.01 0.39 -18.55
C PRO A 205 12.95 1.73 -17.79
N TYR A 206 12.20 2.72 -18.27
CA TYR A 206 12.08 4.03 -17.62
C TYR A 206 10.83 4.12 -16.75
N ARG A 207 10.91 5.01 -15.76
CA ARG A 207 9.81 5.33 -14.84
C ARG A 207 9.64 6.83 -14.78
N ILE A 208 8.43 7.30 -15.08
CA ILE A 208 8.07 8.71 -14.93
C ILE A 208 7.38 8.86 -13.58
N GLU A 209 7.92 9.75 -12.74
CA GLU A 209 7.47 9.91 -11.36
C GLU A 209 7.42 11.38 -11.01
N TYR A 210 6.27 11.83 -10.51
CA TYR A 210 6.13 13.12 -9.84
C TYR A 210 5.79 12.85 -8.37
N LYS A 211 6.69 13.22 -7.47
CA LYS A 211 6.56 12.94 -6.03
C LYS A 211 6.44 14.24 -5.25
N ILE A 212 5.24 14.52 -4.78
CA ILE A 212 4.87 15.78 -4.16
C ILE A 212 4.67 15.55 -2.67
N PRO A 213 5.51 16.14 -1.79
CA PRO A 213 5.22 16.15 -0.36
C PRO A 213 3.87 16.84 -0.11
N GLY A 214 2.97 16.24 0.66
CA GLY A 214 1.63 16.80 0.89
C GLY A 214 1.68 18.17 1.57
N ALA A 215 2.69 18.43 2.39
CA ALA A 215 2.97 19.76 2.97
C ALA A 215 3.24 20.85 1.91
N LYS A 216 3.67 20.46 0.70
CA LYS A 216 3.97 21.32 -0.44
C LYS A 216 2.83 21.44 -1.45
N LEU A 217 1.73 20.71 -1.27
CA LEU A 217 0.58 20.75 -2.17
C LEU A 217 0.03 22.17 -2.39
N LYS A 218 0.04 23.00 -1.34
CA LYS A 218 -0.43 24.39 -1.39
C LYS A 218 0.48 25.33 -2.19
N ASP A 219 1.75 24.96 -2.35
CA ASP A 219 2.77 25.77 -3.03
C ASP A 219 2.71 25.59 -4.56
N ILE A 220 1.95 24.61 -5.07
CA ILE A 220 1.80 24.36 -6.51
C ILE A 220 0.72 25.28 -7.05
N HIS A 221 1.06 26.25 -7.88
CA HIS A 221 0.11 27.20 -8.48
C HIS A 221 -0.02 27.04 -10.00
N THR A 222 0.97 26.43 -10.64
CA THR A 222 1.07 26.25 -12.08
C THR A 222 1.58 24.85 -12.43
N ILE A 223 1.53 24.50 -13.72
CA ILE A 223 2.15 23.27 -14.25
C ILE A 223 3.68 23.33 -14.09
N GLU A 224 4.28 24.51 -14.14
CA GLU A 224 5.74 24.65 -14.00
C GLU A 224 6.19 24.30 -12.56
N ASP A 225 5.40 24.68 -11.56
CA ASP A 225 5.67 24.31 -10.16
C ASP A 225 5.64 22.78 -9.96
N LEU A 226 4.81 22.07 -10.72
CA LEU A 226 4.76 20.60 -10.69
C LEU A 226 6.07 19.97 -11.18
N LYS A 227 6.76 20.58 -12.16
CA LYS A 227 8.01 20.03 -12.71
C LYS A 227 9.15 19.99 -11.69
N ALA A 228 9.12 20.85 -10.67
CA ALA A 228 10.09 20.80 -9.57
C ALA A 228 10.03 19.49 -8.76
N TYR A 229 8.94 18.73 -8.88
CA TYR A 229 8.74 17.44 -8.21
C TYR A 229 8.97 16.24 -9.13
N ASN A 230 9.58 16.46 -10.30
CA ASN A 230 9.94 15.41 -11.24
C ASN A 230 11.08 14.55 -10.69
N GLU A 231 10.78 13.33 -10.30
CA GLU A 231 11.74 12.30 -9.90
C GLU A 231 11.89 11.20 -10.97
N SER A 232 11.51 11.49 -12.21
CA SER A 232 11.58 10.53 -13.31
C SER A 232 13.01 10.04 -13.53
N ARG A 233 13.13 8.76 -13.88
CA ARG A 233 14.41 8.10 -14.13
C ARG A 233 14.38 7.31 -15.43
N MET A 234 15.47 7.42 -16.18
CA MET A 234 15.65 6.78 -17.48
C MET A 234 17.00 6.08 -17.55
N PRO A 235 17.19 5.13 -18.48
CA PRO A 235 18.47 4.47 -18.70
C PRO A 235 19.59 5.48 -18.96
N ALA A 236 20.70 5.34 -18.24
CA ALA A 236 21.84 6.26 -18.31
C ALA A 236 22.37 6.47 -19.74
N ARG A 237 22.48 5.39 -20.52
CA ARG A 237 22.96 5.45 -21.92
C ARG A 237 22.03 6.22 -22.83
N GLU A 238 20.72 5.98 -22.72
CA GLU A 238 19.72 6.68 -23.51
C GLU A 238 19.72 8.18 -23.21
N LEU A 239 19.82 8.54 -21.93
CA LEU A 239 19.95 9.94 -21.54
C LEU A 239 21.23 10.58 -22.10
N ALA A 240 22.38 9.90 -22.01
CA ALA A 240 23.63 10.39 -22.56
C ALA A 240 23.54 10.67 -24.07
N GLU A 241 22.90 9.77 -24.82
CA GLU A 241 22.64 9.94 -26.26
C GLU A 241 21.76 11.18 -26.52
N ARG A 242 20.66 11.34 -25.78
CA ARG A 242 19.72 12.48 -25.93
C ARG A 242 20.40 13.83 -25.69
N ILE A 243 21.32 13.90 -24.73
CA ILE A 243 22.04 15.14 -24.41
C ILE A 243 23.37 15.26 -25.15
N GLU A 244 23.72 14.33 -26.03
CA GLU A 244 25.01 14.28 -26.73
C GLU A 244 26.21 14.35 -25.75
N ALA A 245 26.11 13.64 -24.63
CA ALA A 245 27.20 13.47 -23.67
C ALA A 245 27.88 12.12 -23.86
N GLU A 246 29.18 12.06 -23.60
CA GLU A 246 29.89 10.81 -23.44
C GLU A 246 29.54 10.19 -22.08
N ILE A 247 29.39 8.86 -22.05
CA ILE A 247 29.14 8.12 -20.81
C ILE A 247 30.22 7.05 -20.62
N SER A 248 30.78 6.99 -19.42
CA SER A 248 31.79 6.01 -19.05
C SER A 248 31.56 5.48 -17.63
N TRP A 249 32.23 4.38 -17.32
CA TRP A 249 32.21 3.76 -16.00
C TRP A 249 33.61 3.84 -15.37
N ASP A 250 33.70 4.54 -14.25
CA ASP A 250 34.88 4.52 -13.39
C ASP A 250 34.75 3.39 -12.37
N ALA A 251 35.39 2.27 -12.69
CA ALA A 251 35.40 1.09 -11.83
C ALA A 251 36.11 1.32 -10.49
N SER A 252 37.07 2.24 -10.42
CA SER A 252 37.87 2.47 -9.20
C SER A 252 37.02 3.13 -8.11
N ASN A 253 36.11 4.02 -8.51
CA ASN A 253 35.22 4.73 -7.60
C ASN A 253 33.77 4.23 -7.65
N SER A 254 33.48 3.25 -8.50
CA SER A 254 32.13 2.72 -8.76
C SER A 254 31.15 3.82 -9.18
N ARG A 255 31.58 4.65 -10.13
CA ARG A 255 30.82 5.82 -10.61
C ARG A 255 30.49 5.72 -12.09
N VAL A 256 29.27 6.09 -12.44
CA VAL A 256 28.94 6.49 -13.80
C VAL A 256 29.36 7.94 -14.00
N VAL A 257 29.99 8.22 -15.14
CA VAL A 257 30.50 9.55 -15.47
C VAL A 257 29.89 9.99 -16.80
N PHE A 258 29.19 11.11 -16.78
CA PHE A 258 28.70 11.81 -17.96
C PHE A 258 29.62 13.01 -18.23
N SER A 259 30.05 13.19 -19.46
CA SER A 259 30.90 14.32 -19.85
C SER A 259 30.43 14.98 -21.15
N LYS A 260 30.30 16.30 -21.12
CA LYS A 260 29.99 17.12 -22.31
C LYS A 260 30.71 18.47 -22.21
N GLY A 261 31.67 18.71 -23.10
CA GLY A 261 32.53 19.89 -23.01
C GLY A 261 33.29 19.91 -21.70
N ASP A 262 33.19 21.01 -20.95
CA ASP A 262 33.85 21.18 -19.65
C ASP A 262 32.99 20.69 -18.46
N THR A 263 31.78 20.20 -18.73
CA THR A 263 30.86 19.70 -17.70
C THR A 263 31.03 18.19 -17.52
N VAL A 264 31.26 17.77 -16.27
CA VAL A 264 31.37 16.38 -15.84
C VAL A 264 30.42 16.14 -14.67
N LEU A 265 29.50 15.20 -14.85
CA LEU A 265 28.59 14.72 -13.81
C LEU A 265 28.95 13.29 -13.44
N GLU A 266 29.29 13.06 -12.18
CA GLU A 266 29.67 11.75 -11.66
C GLU A 266 28.66 11.29 -10.62
N MET A 267 28.26 10.02 -10.68
CA MET A 267 27.29 9.47 -9.74
C MET A 267 27.71 8.08 -9.30
N LYS A 268 27.66 7.81 -8.00
CA LYS A 268 27.79 6.43 -7.51
C LYS A 268 26.59 5.58 -7.97
N HIS A 269 26.84 4.32 -8.30
CA HIS A 269 25.78 3.38 -8.75
C HIS A 269 24.67 3.09 -7.72
N TRP A 270 24.86 3.47 -6.45
CA TRP A 270 23.83 3.39 -5.39
C TRP A 270 23.29 4.79 -5.02
N GLY A 271 23.64 5.82 -5.78
CA GLY A 271 23.02 7.14 -5.72
C GLY A 271 23.35 8.00 -4.50
N GLU A 272 24.13 7.52 -3.53
CA GLU A 272 24.42 8.27 -2.29
C GLU A 272 25.35 9.48 -2.49
N GLU A 273 26.04 9.58 -3.62
CA GLU A 273 26.98 10.66 -3.91
C GLU A 273 26.90 11.04 -5.38
N VAL A 274 26.67 12.33 -5.62
CA VAL A 274 26.63 12.96 -6.94
C VAL A 274 27.57 14.15 -6.95
N LEU A 275 28.49 14.18 -7.91
CA LEU A 275 29.45 15.26 -8.08
C LEU A 275 29.24 15.96 -9.43
N LEU A 276 29.20 17.28 -9.41
CA LEU A 276 29.21 18.12 -10.61
C LEU A 276 30.54 18.87 -10.65
N ASN A 277 31.36 18.60 -11.66
CA ASN A 277 32.72 19.13 -11.79
C ASN A 277 33.56 18.93 -10.52
N GLY A 278 33.42 17.76 -9.88
CA GLY A 278 34.09 17.40 -8.64
C GLY A 278 33.48 18.01 -7.37
N VAL A 279 32.42 18.81 -7.46
CA VAL A 279 31.72 19.41 -6.31
C VAL A 279 30.49 18.58 -5.95
N LEU A 280 30.35 18.22 -4.68
CA LEU A 280 29.19 17.49 -4.17
C LEU A 280 27.90 18.27 -4.36
N LEU A 281 26.91 17.65 -5.00
CA LEU A 281 25.54 18.16 -5.06
C LEU A 281 24.75 17.64 -3.85
N PRO A 282 24.38 18.50 -2.90
CA PRO A 282 23.55 18.09 -1.77
C PRO A 282 22.14 17.70 -2.24
N ASP A 283 21.53 16.75 -1.54
CA ASP A 283 20.13 16.31 -1.77
C ASP A 283 19.84 15.83 -3.20
N ALA A 284 20.88 15.42 -3.94
CA ALA A 284 20.71 14.88 -5.28
C ALA A 284 19.89 13.58 -5.24
N LEU A 285 18.95 13.44 -6.17
CA LEU A 285 18.17 12.22 -6.30
C LEU A 285 19.11 11.03 -6.59
N PRO A 286 18.93 9.88 -5.90
CA PRO A 286 19.77 8.72 -6.13
C PRO A 286 19.45 8.05 -7.48
N SER A 287 20.50 7.51 -8.11
CA SER A 287 20.39 6.51 -9.17
C SER A 287 20.26 5.11 -8.58
N PHE A 288 19.65 4.19 -9.33
CA PHE A 288 19.53 2.78 -8.94
C PHE A 288 19.51 1.86 -10.15
N LEU A 289 19.70 0.56 -9.90
CA LEU A 289 19.59 -0.45 -10.95
C LEU A 289 18.12 -0.83 -11.16
N GLY A 290 17.62 -0.67 -12.37
CA GLY A 290 16.31 -1.16 -12.78
C GLY A 290 16.28 -2.69 -12.92
N GLU A 291 15.09 -3.25 -13.13
CA GLU A 291 14.85 -4.71 -13.18
C GLU A 291 15.68 -5.45 -14.25
N GLN A 292 16.05 -4.75 -15.33
CA GLN A 292 16.86 -5.28 -16.42
C GLN A 292 18.38 -5.04 -16.24
N GLY A 293 18.81 -4.59 -15.06
CA GLY A 293 20.21 -4.27 -14.78
C GLY A 293 20.70 -2.96 -15.40
N ASN A 294 19.81 -2.19 -16.05
CA ASN A 294 20.10 -0.85 -16.54
C ASN A 294 20.22 0.12 -15.36
N LEU A 295 21.27 0.94 -15.34
CA LEU A 295 21.37 2.04 -14.38
C LEU A 295 20.35 3.12 -14.76
N LEU A 296 19.39 3.37 -13.87
CA LEU A 296 18.37 4.40 -14.00
C LEU A 296 18.82 5.65 -13.28
N VAL A 297 18.91 6.75 -14.03
CA VAL A 297 19.46 8.02 -13.57
C VAL A 297 18.34 9.07 -13.56
N PRO A 298 18.25 9.94 -12.54
CA PRO A 298 17.26 11.00 -12.50
C PRO A 298 17.43 11.99 -13.65
N VAL A 299 16.35 12.25 -14.37
CA VAL A 299 16.35 13.15 -15.53
C VAL A 299 16.70 14.57 -15.10
N ALA A 300 16.05 15.08 -14.03
CA ALA A 300 16.25 16.43 -13.51
C ALA A 300 17.71 16.74 -13.16
N LEU A 301 18.49 15.72 -12.76
CA LEU A 301 19.89 15.91 -12.44
C LEU A 301 20.74 16.21 -13.69
N LEU A 302 20.46 15.56 -14.82
CA LEU A 302 21.14 15.84 -16.08
C LEU A 302 20.70 17.18 -16.66
N GLU A 303 19.40 17.50 -16.56
CA GLU A 303 18.87 18.81 -16.96
C GLU A 303 19.58 19.94 -16.22
N GLN A 304 19.72 19.80 -14.90
CA GLN A 304 20.45 20.76 -14.06
C GLN A 304 21.94 20.83 -14.39
N ALA A 305 22.61 19.68 -14.54
CA ALA A 305 24.05 19.62 -14.77
C ALA A 305 24.44 20.21 -16.13
N PHE A 306 23.70 19.86 -17.18
CA PHE A 306 24.03 20.20 -18.56
C PHE A 306 23.22 21.40 -19.09
N GLN A 307 22.31 21.96 -18.30
CA GLN A 307 21.46 23.11 -18.66
C GLN A 307 20.66 22.84 -19.94
N VAL A 308 20.04 21.66 -20.00
CA VAL A 308 19.22 21.18 -21.13
C VAL A 308 17.84 20.78 -20.64
N GLU A 309 16.85 20.80 -21.52
CA GLU A 309 15.52 20.23 -21.27
C GLU A 309 15.45 18.87 -21.96
N ILE A 310 15.09 17.82 -21.21
CA ILE A 310 14.99 16.46 -21.72
C ILE A 310 13.50 16.11 -21.84
N PRO A 311 12.94 16.01 -23.06
CA PRO A 311 11.53 15.71 -23.24
C PRO A 311 11.21 14.30 -22.72
N LEU A 312 10.25 14.22 -21.81
CA LEU A 312 9.73 12.96 -21.26
C LEU A 312 8.63 12.33 -22.14
N ILE A 313 8.06 13.11 -23.05
CA ILE A 313 7.07 12.67 -24.03
C ILE A 313 7.84 12.18 -25.26
N GLU A 314 7.62 10.92 -25.68
CA GLU A 314 8.04 10.41 -26.99
C GLU A 314 7.19 11.01 -28.11
#